data_AF-A0A5C7MD26-F1
#
_entry.id   AF-A0A5C7MD26-F1
#
_cell.length_a   1.000
_cell.length_b   1.000
_cell.length_c   1.000
_cell.angle_alpha   90.00
_cell.angle_beta   90.00
_cell.angle_gamma   90.00
#
_symmetry.space_group_name_H-M   'P 1'
#
loop_
_entity.id
_entity.type
_entity.pdbx_description
1 polymer ?
#
loop_
_entity_poly.entity_id
_entity_poly.type
_entity_poly.pdbx_seq_one_letter_code
_entity_poly.pdbx_strand_id
1 'polypeptide(L)'
;MPIVSGDIIYRLSGGSGNTNPDASLGGVKSSTAVGSNLFDAVSSVESAAGDIEYRAFYIHNAHATLTMENAVCWIQANTPSADTTLDIGLGTSAVNGTEQTVANESTAPSGVTFSAAATEGAAIALGNIPPGQHRAVWLRRTVNAAAAASNDTATLRVKCDTQA
;
A
#
# COMPACT_ATOMS: atom_id res chain seq x y z
N MET A 1 15.29 -7.93 20.98
CA MET A 1 15.11 -6.49 20.79
C MET A 1 13.70 -6.28 20.30
N PRO A 2 13.00 -5.23 20.73
CA PRO A 2 11.66 -4.94 20.22
C PRO A 2 11.71 -4.68 18.71
N ILE A 3 10.60 -4.94 18.03
CA ILE A 3 10.43 -4.55 16.63
C ILE A 3 10.58 -3.03 16.51
N VAL A 4 11.44 -2.58 15.60
CA VAL A 4 11.64 -1.17 15.27
C VAL A 4 11.16 -0.87 13.86
N SER A 5 11.09 0.42 13.49
CA SER A 5 10.64 0.81 12.14
C SER A 5 11.47 0.20 11.00
N GLY A 6 12.76 -0.09 11.24
CA GLY A 6 13.63 -0.75 10.26
C GLY A 6 13.24 -2.21 9.96
N ASP A 7 12.48 -2.86 10.85
CA ASP A 7 11.99 -4.21 10.64
C ASP A 7 10.70 -4.26 9.81
N ILE A 8 10.03 -3.12 9.62
CA ILE A 8 8.76 -3.04 8.89
C ILE A 8 9.06 -2.55 7.48
N ILE A 9 9.02 -3.45 6.49
CA ILE A 9 9.40 -3.14 5.12
C ILE A 9 8.18 -3.18 4.20
N TYR A 10 7.99 -2.11 3.44
CA TYR A 10 7.03 -2.04 2.34
C TYR A 10 7.68 -2.65 1.10
N ARG A 11 7.09 -3.70 0.53
CA ARG A 11 7.63 -4.43 -0.64
C ARG A 11 6.67 -4.33 -1.81
N LEU A 12 7.21 -4.20 -3.03
CA LEU A 12 6.40 -4.25 -4.25
C LEU A 12 5.66 -5.60 -4.36
N SER A 13 4.58 -5.63 -5.13
CA SER A 13 3.93 -6.86 -5.60
C SER A 13 4.32 -7.14 -7.06
N GLY A 14 3.64 -8.05 -7.75
CA GLY A 14 3.83 -8.29 -9.19
C GLY A 14 4.84 -9.36 -9.56
N GLY A 15 5.44 -10.05 -8.58
CA GLY A 15 6.48 -11.06 -8.80
C GLY A 15 7.68 -10.87 -7.88
N SER A 16 8.35 -11.98 -7.53
CA SER A 16 9.50 -11.98 -6.59
C SER A 16 10.66 -11.09 -7.04
N GLY A 17 10.87 -10.97 -8.36
CA GLY A 17 11.90 -10.12 -8.96
C GLY A 17 11.40 -8.76 -9.45
N ASN A 18 10.18 -8.34 -9.11
CA ASN A 18 9.66 -7.08 -9.62
C ASN A 18 10.48 -5.89 -9.08
N THR A 19 11.02 -5.07 -9.98
CA THR A 19 11.69 -3.81 -9.67
C THR A 19 10.96 -2.60 -10.24
N ASN A 20 9.86 -2.81 -10.96
CA ASN A 20 9.04 -1.77 -11.57
C ASN A 20 7.79 -1.51 -10.70
N PRO A 21 7.64 -0.31 -10.10
CA PRO A 21 6.44 0.04 -9.35
C PRO A 21 5.13 -0.14 -10.13
N ASP A 22 5.12 0.13 -11.44
CA ASP A 22 3.92 0.02 -12.28
C ASP A 22 3.41 -1.42 -12.43
N ALA A 23 4.30 -2.39 -12.26
CA ALA A 23 3.93 -3.81 -12.26
C ALA A 23 3.35 -4.27 -10.91
N SER A 24 3.20 -3.38 -9.92
CA SER A 24 2.65 -3.71 -8.60
C SER A 24 1.12 -3.82 -8.61
N LEU A 25 0.60 -4.75 -9.43
CA LEU A 25 -0.82 -5.00 -9.65
C LEU A 25 -1.32 -6.23 -8.89
N GLY A 26 -0.69 -6.55 -7.76
CA GLY A 26 -0.97 -7.73 -6.95
C GLY A 26 -0.07 -8.91 -7.30
N GLY A 27 -0.43 -10.14 -6.93
CA GLY A 27 0.44 -11.30 -7.12
C GLY A 27 1.59 -11.38 -6.11
N VAL A 28 2.66 -12.11 -6.44
CA VAL A 28 3.72 -12.48 -5.47
C VAL A 28 4.48 -11.27 -4.95
N LYS A 29 4.80 -11.25 -3.64
CA LYS A 29 5.65 -10.24 -3.00
C LYS A 29 7.05 -10.21 -3.62
N SER A 30 7.50 -9.01 -4.00
CA SER A 30 8.85 -8.75 -4.48
C SER A 30 9.91 -8.74 -3.37
N SER A 31 11.17 -8.96 -3.75
CA SER A 31 12.34 -8.60 -2.94
C SER A 31 12.68 -7.11 -3.01
N THR A 32 12.03 -6.32 -3.84
CA THR A 32 12.28 -4.87 -3.95
C THR A 32 11.39 -4.11 -2.97
N ALA A 33 11.97 -3.15 -2.25
CA ALA A 33 11.22 -2.25 -1.38
C ALA A 33 10.44 -1.20 -2.20
N VAL A 34 9.30 -0.74 -1.69
CA VAL A 34 8.55 0.36 -2.28
C VAL A 34 9.38 1.65 -2.16
N GLY A 35 9.56 2.35 -3.28
CA GLY A 35 10.18 3.69 -3.33
C GLY A 35 9.15 4.81 -3.16
N SER A 36 9.56 6.07 -3.35
CA SER A 36 8.66 7.24 -3.33
C SER A 36 7.86 7.43 -4.62
N ASN A 37 7.89 6.46 -5.53
CA ASN A 37 7.34 6.50 -6.90
C ASN A 37 6.44 5.30 -7.18
N LEU A 38 5.57 4.93 -6.23
CA LEU A 38 4.68 3.78 -6.39
C LEU A 38 3.66 3.99 -7.53
N PHE A 39 3.18 5.22 -7.65
CA PHE A 39 2.43 5.67 -8.81
C PHE A 39 3.34 6.50 -9.70
N ASP A 40 3.05 6.45 -10.99
CA ASP A 40 3.61 7.33 -12.00
C ASP A 40 3.00 8.74 -11.93
N ALA A 41 3.47 9.62 -12.81
CA ALA A 41 2.99 10.98 -12.89
C ALA A 41 1.66 11.03 -13.66
N VAL A 42 0.67 11.73 -13.08
CA VAL A 42 -0.61 11.98 -13.74
C VAL A 42 -0.40 12.87 -14.95
N SER A 43 -0.75 12.39 -16.14
CA SER A 43 -0.71 13.16 -17.38
C SER A 43 -1.81 14.23 -17.42
N SER A 44 -1.64 15.23 -18.31
CA SER A 44 -2.69 16.24 -18.53
C SER A 44 -3.97 15.65 -19.10
N VAL A 45 -3.90 14.50 -19.78
CA VAL A 45 -5.07 13.80 -20.34
C VAL A 45 -5.84 13.10 -19.22
N GLU A 46 -5.14 12.39 -18.33
CA GLU A 46 -5.73 11.75 -17.15
C GLU A 46 -6.34 12.78 -16.21
N SER A 47 -5.62 13.86 -15.90
CA SER A 47 -6.16 14.96 -15.10
C SER A 47 -7.41 15.58 -15.74
N ALA A 48 -7.43 15.79 -17.05
CA ALA A 48 -8.60 16.36 -17.73
C ALA A 48 -9.84 15.44 -17.66
N ALA A 49 -9.65 14.13 -17.75
CA ALA A 49 -10.73 13.14 -17.69
C ALA A 49 -11.13 12.76 -16.25
N GLY A 50 -10.21 12.93 -15.30
CA GLY A 50 -10.22 12.24 -14.01
C GLY A 50 -9.72 10.80 -14.17
N ASP A 51 -9.16 10.26 -13.09
CA ASP A 51 -8.58 8.92 -13.12
C ASP A 51 -8.69 8.21 -11.76
N ILE A 52 -8.77 6.88 -11.81
CA ILE A 52 -8.71 6.03 -10.64
C ILE A 52 -7.73 4.91 -10.91
N GLU A 53 -6.72 4.82 -10.07
CA GLU A 53 -5.64 3.86 -10.22
C GLU A 53 -5.44 3.04 -8.95
N TYR A 54 -4.95 1.82 -9.13
CA TYR A 54 -4.69 0.86 -8.08
C TYR A 54 -3.26 0.34 -8.12
N ARG A 55 -2.65 0.21 -6.94
CA ARG A 55 -1.36 -0.47 -6.72
C ARG A 55 -1.44 -1.35 -5.47
N ALA A 56 -0.90 -2.56 -5.53
CA ALA A 56 -0.76 -3.44 -4.38
C ALA A 56 0.68 -3.48 -3.90
N PHE A 57 0.88 -3.50 -2.59
CA PHE A 57 2.18 -3.72 -1.97
C PHE A 57 2.01 -4.61 -0.74
N TYR A 58 3.13 -4.99 -0.15
CA TYR A 58 3.15 -5.85 1.02
C TYR A 58 3.83 -5.16 2.20
N ILE A 59 3.21 -5.25 3.37
CA ILE A 59 3.88 -5.01 4.64
C ILE A 59 4.56 -6.30 5.04
N HIS A 60 5.88 -6.27 5.17
CA HIS A 60 6.70 -7.41 5.52
C HIS A 60 7.35 -7.20 6.89
N ASN A 61 7.21 -8.21 7.74
CA ASN A 61 7.94 -8.30 9.00
C ASN A 61 9.34 -8.88 8.71
N ALA A 62 10.35 -8.01 8.68
CA ALA A 62 11.75 -8.38 8.49
C ALA A 62 12.47 -8.70 9.81
N HIS A 63 11.78 -8.60 10.96
CA HIS A 63 12.38 -8.98 12.23
C HIS A 63 12.65 -10.50 12.25
N ALA A 64 13.75 -10.91 12.87
CA ALA A 64 14.23 -12.30 12.80
C ALA A 64 13.36 -13.30 13.58
N THR A 65 12.74 -12.89 14.70
CA THR A 65 12.09 -13.82 15.64
C THR A 65 10.74 -13.38 16.20
N LEU A 66 10.51 -12.07 16.37
CA LEU A 66 9.26 -11.52 16.87
C LEU A 66 8.19 -11.31 15.79
N THR A 67 6.95 -11.62 16.15
CA THR A 67 5.74 -11.34 15.38
C THR A 67 5.36 -9.87 15.54
N MET A 68 4.97 -9.21 14.44
CA MET A 68 4.24 -7.95 14.51
C MET A 68 2.82 -8.25 15.01
N GLU A 69 2.54 -7.96 16.27
CA GLU A 69 1.23 -8.23 16.88
C GLU A 69 0.28 -7.05 16.61
N ASN A 70 -1.00 -7.33 16.35
CA ASN A 70 -2.04 -6.33 16.09
C ASN A 70 -1.62 -5.23 15.11
N ALA A 71 -0.92 -5.60 14.03
CA ALA A 71 -0.40 -4.62 13.10
C ALA A 71 -1.53 -3.85 12.42
N VAL A 72 -1.36 -2.55 12.28
CA VAL A 72 -2.30 -1.63 11.63
C VAL A 72 -1.58 -0.75 10.62
N CYS A 73 -2.29 -0.31 9.58
CA CYS A 73 -1.78 0.62 8.57
C CYS A 73 -2.75 1.79 8.37
N TRP A 74 -2.22 3.00 8.22
CA TRP A 74 -3.01 4.20 7.96
C TRP A 74 -2.23 5.20 7.11
N ILE A 75 -2.95 6.16 6.52
CA ILE A 75 -2.37 7.28 5.79
C ILE A 75 -2.10 8.38 6.82
N GLN A 76 -0.82 8.57 7.18
CA GLN A 76 -0.39 9.60 8.13
C GLN A 76 -0.49 11.01 7.55
N ALA A 77 -0.20 11.14 6.25
CA ALA A 77 -0.38 12.37 5.50
C ALA A 77 -0.85 12.00 4.09
N ASN A 78 -1.95 12.59 3.65
CA ASN A 78 -2.44 12.43 2.29
C ASN A 78 -1.83 13.51 1.38
N THR A 79 -2.14 13.46 0.09
CA THR A 79 -1.69 14.48 -0.86
C THR A 79 -2.08 15.90 -0.43
N PRO A 80 -1.22 16.91 -0.67
CA PRO A 80 -1.57 18.31 -0.50
C PRO A 80 -2.60 18.82 -1.53
N SER A 81 -2.85 18.08 -2.61
CA SER A 81 -3.87 18.40 -3.61
C SER A 81 -5.26 18.36 -3.01
N ALA A 82 -6.12 19.28 -3.44
CA ALA A 82 -7.56 19.23 -3.13
C ALA A 82 -8.34 18.29 -4.07
N ASP A 83 -7.74 17.91 -5.20
CA ASP A 83 -8.40 17.18 -6.29
C ASP A 83 -7.87 15.75 -6.45
N THR A 84 -6.77 15.41 -5.79
CA THR A 84 -6.23 14.05 -5.73
C THR A 84 -6.44 13.50 -4.32
N THR A 85 -6.74 12.21 -4.18
CA THR A 85 -6.79 11.53 -2.88
C THR A 85 -6.19 10.14 -2.96
N LEU A 86 -5.66 9.67 -1.83
CA LEU A 86 -5.30 8.28 -1.63
C LEU A 86 -6.16 7.63 -0.56
N ASP A 87 -6.56 6.39 -0.83
CA ASP A 87 -7.23 5.50 0.12
C ASP A 87 -6.48 4.15 0.17
N ILE A 88 -6.55 3.46 1.31
CA ILE A 88 -5.98 2.12 1.47
C ILE A 88 -7.07 1.07 1.72
N GLY A 89 -6.78 -0.16 1.30
CA GLY A 89 -7.62 -1.32 1.56
C GLY A 89 -6.77 -2.55 1.93
N LEU A 90 -7.31 -3.40 2.79
CA LEU A 90 -6.65 -4.67 3.13
C LEU A 90 -6.74 -5.63 1.94
N GLY A 91 -5.62 -6.24 1.55
CA GLY A 91 -5.61 -7.30 0.55
C GLY A 91 -6.36 -8.55 1.01
N THR A 92 -6.87 -9.32 0.05
CA THR A 92 -7.72 -10.48 0.31
C THR A 92 -6.93 -11.75 0.61
N SER A 93 -5.64 -11.79 0.24
CA SER A 93 -4.76 -12.92 0.55
C SER A 93 -4.65 -13.16 2.05
N ALA A 94 -4.43 -14.39 2.48
CA ALA A 94 -4.07 -14.68 3.87
C ALA A 94 -2.69 -14.08 4.22
N VAL A 95 -2.32 -14.05 5.51
CA VAL A 95 -0.93 -13.74 5.90
C VAL A 95 0.01 -14.74 5.21
N ASN A 96 1.12 -14.23 4.66
CA ASN A 96 2.05 -14.97 3.78
C ASN A 96 1.43 -15.51 2.47
N GLY A 97 0.24 -15.03 2.11
CA GLY A 97 -0.43 -15.40 0.88
C GLY A 97 0.01 -14.56 -0.32
N THR A 98 -0.20 -15.11 -1.51
CA THR A 98 -0.12 -14.37 -2.77
C THR A 98 -1.42 -13.60 -2.98
N GLU A 99 -1.33 -12.29 -3.22
CA GLU A 99 -2.48 -11.42 -3.46
C GLU A 99 -3.08 -11.70 -4.84
N GLN A 100 -4.36 -11.43 -5.00
CA GLN A 100 -4.98 -11.45 -6.33
C GLN A 100 -4.26 -10.49 -7.27
N THR A 101 -4.29 -10.76 -8.58
CA THR A 101 -3.77 -9.84 -9.60
C THR A 101 -4.92 -9.12 -10.30
N VAL A 102 -4.75 -7.84 -10.59
CA VAL A 102 -5.65 -7.09 -11.48
C VAL A 102 -5.03 -6.95 -12.87
N ALA A 103 -5.87 -6.76 -13.88
CA ALA A 103 -5.43 -6.73 -15.28
C ALA A 103 -4.60 -5.48 -15.61
N ASN A 104 -4.96 -4.34 -15.03
CA ASN A 104 -4.30 -3.06 -15.17
C ASN A 104 -4.64 -2.18 -13.96
N GLU A 105 -4.02 -1.00 -13.92
CA GLU A 105 -4.18 -0.07 -12.81
C GLU A 105 -5.56 0.56 -12.70
N SER A 106 -6.36 0.60 -13.77
CA SER A 106 -7.73 1.10 -13.72
C SER A 106 -8.74 0.04 -13.28
N THR A 107 -8.27 -1.18 -12.97
CA THR A 107 -9.13 -2.30 -12.55
C THR A 107 -9.11 -2.44 -11.03
N ALA A 108 -10.26 -2.22 -10.39
CA ALA A 108 -10.40 -2.40 -8.96
C ALA A 108 -10.19 -3.87 -8.53
N PRO A 109 -9.43 -4.14 -7.45
CA PRO A 109 -9.31 -5.48 -6.89
C PRO A 109 -10.64 -5.95 -6.28
N SER A 110 -10.95 -7.24 -6.44
CA SER A 110 -12.21 -7.82 -5.96
C SER A 110 -12.18 -8.03 -4.45
N GLY A 111 -13.27 -7.68 -3.75
CA GLY A 111 -13.40 -7.93 -2.31
C GLY A 111 -12.52 -7.05 -1.41
N VAL A 112 -11.90 -6.00 -1.96
CA VAL A 112 -11.13 -5.02 -1.17
C VAL A 112 -12.01 -3.80 -0.89
N THR A 113 -12.14 -3.45 0.39
CA THR A 113 -12.81 -2.22 0.82
C THR A 113 -11.77 -1.14 1.08
N PHE A 114 -11.90 -0.01 0.39
CA PHE A 114 -11.01 1.14 0.55
C PHE A 114 -11.56 2.14 1.58
N SER A 115 -10.68 2.73 2.35
CA SER A 115 -10.97 3.85 3.24
C SER A 115 -9.81 4.85 3.27
N ALA A 116 -10.13 6.09 3.64
CA ALA A 116 -9.12 7.14 3.77
C ALA A 116 -8.10 6.83 4.88
N ALA A 117 -8.50 6.03 5.89
CA ALA A 117 -7.68 5.64 7.03
C ALA A 117 -6.76 6.78 7.52
N ALA A 118 -7.33 7.97 7.76
CA ALA A 118 -6.54 9.20 7.95
C ALA A 118 -5.86 9.31 9.33
N THR A 119 -6.09 8.35 10.22
CA THR A 119 -5.55 8.32 11.58
C THR A 119 -5.32 6.88 12.04
N GLU A 120 -4.52 6.70 13.09
CA GLU A 120 -4.31 5.38 13.73
C GLU A 120 -5.63 4.75 14.22
N GLY A 121 -6.57 5.55 14.74
CA GLY A 121 -7.88 5.05 15.18
C GLY A 121 -8.81 4.62 14.04
N ALA A 122 -8.54 5.08 12.81
CA ALA A 122 -9.25 4.68 11.59
C ALA A 122 -8.42 3.73 10.71
N ALA A 123 -7.30 3.22 11.24
CA ALA A 123 -6.38 2.38 10.50
C ALA A 123 -7.02 1.06 10.06
N ILE A 124 -6.55 0.53 8.93
CA ILE A 124 -6.90 -0.84 8.54
C ILE A 124 -6.12 -1.83 9.41
N ALA A 125 -6.81 -2.86 9.89
CA ALA A 125 -6.18 -3.93 10.65
C ALA A 125 -5.48 -4.91 9.69
N LEU A 126 -4.16 -5.05 9.84
CA LEU A 126 -3.36 -6.05 9.13
C LEU A 126 -3.33 -7.40 9.87
N GLY A 127 -3.59 -7.37 11.18
CA GLY A 127 -3.54 -8.53 12.07
C GLY A 127 -2.11 -8.88 12.47
N ASN A 128 -1.90 -10.14 12.87
CA ASN A 128 -0.58 -10.62 13.29
C ASN A 128 0.26 -11.04 12.07
N ILE A 129 1.48 -10.53 11.97
CA ILE A 129 2.42 -10.86 10.88
C ILE A 129 3.67 -11.52 11.49
N PRO A 130 3.80 -12.85 11.43
CA PRO A 130 4.95 -13.56 11.99
C PRO A 130 6.28 -13.16 11.32
N PRO A 131 7.44 -13.49 11.92
CA PRO A 131 8.76 -13.23 11.36
C PRO A 131 8.90 -13.74 9.94
N GLY A 132 9.43 -12.91 9.05
CA GLY A 132 9.60 -13.25 7.62
C GLY A 132 8.29 -13.25 6.81
N GLN A 133 7.13 -13.11 7.45
CA GLN A 133 5.84 -13.13 6.78
C GLN A 133 5.40 -11.73 6.34
N HIS A 134 4.26 -11.68 5.66
CA HIS A 134 3.79 -10.46 5.03
C HIS A 134 2.26 -10.41 4.88
N ARG A 135 1.73 -9.19 4.72
CA ARG A 135 0.30 -8.92 4.47
C ARG A 135 0.15 -7.91 3.33
N ALA A 136 -0.75 -8.20 2.40
CA ALA A 136 -1.03 -7.32 1.26
C ALA A 136 -1.90 -6.13 1.66
N VAL A 137 -1.61 -4.97 1.04
CA VAL A 137 -2.38 -3.74 1.13
C VAL A 137 -2.52 -3.18 -0.29
N TRP A 138 -3.73 -2.74 -0.62
CA TRP A 138 -4.02 -2.01 -1.84
C TRP A 138 -4.08 -0.52 -1.55
N LEU A 139 -3.56 0.27 -2.48
CA LEU A 139 -3.65 1.72 -2.50
C LEU A 139 -4.49 2.12 -3.72
N ARG A 140 -5.47 3.00 -3.51
CA ARG A 140 -6.28 3.61 -4.58
C ARG A 140 -5.90 5.08 -4.66
N ARG A 141 -5.47 5.56 -5.82
CA ARG A 141 -5.37 6.98 -6.17
C ARG A 141 -6.62 7.38 -6.92
N THR A 142 -7.26 8.47 -6.49
CA THR A 142 -8.38 9.10 -7.20
C THR A 142 -7.93 10.49 -7.59
N VAL A 143 -7.98 10.81 -8.88
CA VAL A 143 -7.74 12.13 -9.44
C VAL A 143 -9.09 12.62 -9.98
N ASN A 144 -9.61 13.71 -9.44
CA ASN A 144 -10.85 14.30 -9.94
C ASN A 144 -10.63 14.90 -11.34
N ALA A 145 -11.68 14.91 -12.17
CA ALA A 145 -11.62 15.56 -13.46
C ALA A 145 -11.28 17.06 -13.32
N ALA A 146 -10.41 17.54 -14.21
CA ALA A 146 -9.81 18.87 -14.18
C ALA A 146 -8.97 19.18 -12.93
N ALA A 147 -8.39 18.14 -12.29
CA ALA A 147 -7.46 18.32 -11.16
C ALA A 147 -6.30 19.24 -11.55
N ALA A 148 -6.01 20.22 -10.69
CA ALA A 148 -4.84 21.07 -10.89
C ALA A 148 -3.55 20.25 -10.79
N ALA A 149 -2.52 20.65 -11.55
CA ALA A 149 -1.20 20.05 -11.42
C ALA A 149 -0.68 20.24 -9.99
N SER A 150 -0.31 19.13 -9.36
CA SER A 150 0.16 19.07 -7.97
C SER A 150 1.36 18.14 -7.86
N ASN A 151 2.25 18.41 -6.91
CA ASN A 151 3.24 17.44 -6.49
C ASN A 151 2.62 16.54 -5.41
N ASP A 152 1.87 15.54 -5.85
CA ASP A 152 1.15 14.64 -4.96
C ASP A 152 2.13 13.75 -4.18
N THR A 153 2.09 13.86 -2.85
CA THR A 153 2.90 13.05 -1.95
C THR A 153 2.04 12.52 -0.81
N ALA A 154 2.28 11.30 -0.37
CA ALA A 154 1.64 10.78 0.84
C ALA A 154 2.60 9.97 1.70
N THR A 155 2.29 9.91 2.98
CA THR A 155 3.03 9.12 3.96
C THR A 155 2.12 8.06 4.54
N LEU A 156 2.45 6.79 4.30
CA LEU A 156 1.83 5.67 5.00
C LEU A 156 2.58 5.40 6.30
N ARG A 157 1.84 4.94 7.30
CA ARG A 157 2.43 4.44 8.54
C ARG A 157 1.87 3.08 8.90
N VAL A 158 2.77 2.26 9.44
CA VAL A 158 2.45 0.99 10.08
C VAL A 158 2.96 1.04 11.51
N LYS A 159 2.16 0.47 12.40
CA LYS A 159 2.50 0.23 13.79
C LYS A 159 2.04 -1.18 14.17
N CYS A 160 2.74 -1.78 15.11
CA CYS A 160 2.36 -3.04 15.72
C CYS A 160 2.77 -3.02 17.19
N ASP A 161 2.17 -3.91 17.94
CA ASP A 161 2.69 -4.30 19.24
C ASP A 161 3.88 -5.25 19.04
N THR A 162 4.76 -5.31 20.04
CA THR A 162 5.89 -6.24 20.09
C THR A 162 5.96 -6.81 21.49
N GLN A 163 6.27 -8.11 21.60
CA GLN A 163 6.62 -8.68 22.90
C GLN A 163 7.86 -7.96 23.45
N ALA A 164 7.85 -7.72 24.76
CA ALA A 164 8.87 -6.98 25.50
C ALA A 164 10.23 -7.71 25.50
#